data_AF-A0A6J4BYY5-F1
#
_entry.id   AF-A0A6J4BYY5-F1
#
_cell.length_a   1.000
_cell.length_b   1.000
_cell.length_c   1.000
_cell.angle_alpha   90.00
_cell.angle_beta   90.00
_cell.angle_gamma   90.00
#
_symmetry.space_group_name_H-M   'P 1'
#
loop_
_entity.id
_entity.type
_entity.pdbx_description
1 polymer ?
#
loop_
_entity_poly.entity_id
_entity_poly.type
_entity_poly.pdbx_seq_one_letter_code
_entity_poly.pdbx_strand_id
1 'polypeptide(L)'
;MPKAKIRSLCVLVGCSMSLVACGGKDDASKNAAAPAGNIQPPAITASTFPGSGKSKFTLADGPDVCFRAAAKQLGDTAKVSELTSFFSLAKDIDPTVSTTPGSMTSCIVQYQNPQDPRKLQQVSMDVTTGSFGPPTPVEITVMGGDATKFRLEDHLIALSQVNAAGLKAVMDGQKASMDQVYGKYGWSGVRLESPDGFDSKHTLRLDLDGRLASNDIKKGGYASISTDGKTIRRNFLKP
;
A
#
# COMPACT_ATOMS: atom_id res chain seq x y z
N MET A 1 -2.33 -14.62 -67.92
CA MET A 1 -1.80 -13.70 -66.88
C MET A 1 -0.28 -13.63 -67.02
N PRO A 2 0.32 -12.44 -67.22
CA PRO A 2 1.72 -12.29 -67.60
C PRO A 2 2.61 -11.77 -66.46
N LYS A 3 3.88 -12.20 -66.43
CA LYS A 3 5.13 -11.39 -66.43
C LYS A 3 6.27 -12.06 -65.67
N ALA A 4 7.32 -12.37 -66.42
CA ALA A 4 8.67 -12.66 -65.94
C ALA A 4 9.41 -11.37 -65.49
N LYS A 5 10.50 -11.54 -64.72
CA LYS A 5 11.79 -10.81 -64.66
C LYS A 5 12.41 -10.99 -63.24
N ILE A 6 13.70 -11.05 -62.93
CA ILE A 6 15.02 -11.08 -63.60
C ILE A 6 16.04 -11.50 -62.50
N ARG A 7 17.19 -12.04 -62.92
CA ARG A 7 18.36 -12.52 -62.15
C ARG A 7 19.25 -11.41 -61.52
N SER A 8 20.17 -11.88 -60.66
CA SER A 8 21.52 -11.34 -60.30
C SER A 8 21.55 -10.19 -59.27
N LEU A 9 22.56 -9.98 -58.42
CA LEU A 9 23.97 -10.41 -58.33
C LEU A 9 24.49 -10.22 -56.88
N CYS A 10 25.57 -10.94 -56.50
CA CYS A 10 26.39 -10.85 -55.28
C CYS A 10 26.93 -9.44 -54.92
N VAL A 11 27.22 -9.20 -53.62
CA VAL A 11 28.52 -8.65 -53.12
C VAL A 11 28.77 -9.14 -51.67
N LEU A 12 29.98 -9.64 -51.45
CA LEU A 12 30.65 -9.96 -50.18
C LEU A 12 31.44 -8.72 -49.71
N VAL A 13 31.31 -8.31 -48.45
CA VAL A 13 32.27 -7.47 -47.68
C VAL A 13 32.01 -7.81 -46.20
N GLY A 14 32.93 -8.26 -45.33
CA GLY A 14 34.39 -8.25 -45.34
C GLY A 14 34.94 -7.13 -44.45
N CYS A 15 35.42 -7.46 -43.25
CA CYS A 15 36.14 -6.60 -42.29
C CYS A 15 35.25 -5.58 -41.52
N SER A 16 35.48 -5.25 -40.25
CA SER A 16 36.68 -5.35 -39.41
C SER A 16 36.29 -5.17 -37.94
N MET A 17 36.91 -5.94 -37.05
CA MET A 17 36.97 -5.59 -35.64
C MET A 17 37.85 -4.35 -35.47
N SER A 18 37.30 -3.31 -34.85
CA SER A 18 38.08 -2.16 -34.39
C SER A 18 37.95 -2.07 -32.87
N LEU A 19 38.90 -2.72 -32.20
CA LEU A 19 39.31 -2.37 -30.84
C LEU A 19 39.76 -0.91 -30.84
N VAL A 20 39.01 -0.03 -30.17
CA VAL A 20 39.56 1.27 -29.73
C VAL A 20 39.80 1.15 -28.24
N ALA A 21 41.01 0.67 -27.93
CA ALA A 21 41.71 1.06 -26.73
C ALA A 21 42.36 2.42 -27.01
N CYS A 22 41.93 3.46 -26.30
CA CYS A 22 42.74 4.64 -26.06
C CYS A 22 42.91 4.76 -24.55
N GLY A 23 43.99 4.17 -24.05
CA GLY A 23 44.58 4.54 -22.79
C GLY A 23 45.55 5.70 -23.01
N GLY A 24 45.33 6.80 -22.30
CA GLY A 24 46.32 7.82 -21.97
C GLY A 24 46.32 7.97 -20.45
N LYS A 25 47.44 7.60 -19.83
CA LYS A 25 47.69 7.54 -18.39
C LYS A 25 47.75 8.92 -17.76
N ASP A 26 47.38 9.00 -16.47
CA ASP A 26 48.23 9.54 -15.39
C ASP A 26 47.71 9.04 -14.03
N ASP A 27 48.57 9.11 -13.02
CA ASP A 27 48.85 8.05 -12.05
C ASP A 27 47.98 7.93 -10.78
N ALA A 28 47.91 6.67 -10.33
CA ALA A 28 47.96 6.18 -8.95
C ALA A 28 47.02 6.74 -7.86
N SER A 29 46.06 5.90 -7.44
CA SER A 29 46.22 5.19 -6.16
C SER A 29 45.29 3.99 -6.02
N LYS A 30 45.87 2.92 -5.48
CA LYS A 30 45.25 1.65 -5.15
C LYS A 30 44.15 1.82 -4.10
N ASN A 31 42.95 1.30 -4.38
CA ASN A 31 42.27 0.34 -3.51
C ASN A 31 40.97 -0.13 -4.19
N ALA A 32 41.02 -1.36 -4.71
CA ALA A 32 39.80 -2.12 -4.98
C ALA A 32 39.28 -2.66 -3.65
N ALA A 33 38.12 -2.16 -3.23
CA ALA A 33 37.24 -2.85 -2.28
C ALA A 33 35.80 -2.62 -2.74
N ALA A 34 35.07 -3.73 -2.87
CA ALA A 34 33.72 -3.82 -3.41
C ALA A 34 32.73 -2.89 -2.68
N PRO A 35 31.80 -2.22 -3.38
CA PRO A 35 30.56 -1.84 -2.75
C PRO A 35 29.66 -3.08 -2.76
N ALA A 36 29.64 -3.78 -1.63
CA ALA A 36 28.44 -4.52 -1.25
C ALA A 36 27.33 -3.46 -1.11
N GLY A 37 26.61 -3.24 -2.22
CA GLY A 37 25.43 -2.41 -2.24
C GLY A 37 24.37 -3.10 -1.38
N ASN A 38 24.32 -2.76 -0.10
CA ASN A 38 23.10 -2.87 0.68
C ASN A 38 22.06 -2.00 -0.04
N ILE A 39 21.26 -2.63 -0.90
CA ILE A 39 20.00 -2.06 -1.38
C ILE A 39 19.09 -2.06 -0.16
N GLN A 40 19.26 -1.04 0.66
CA GLN A 40 18.31 -0.68 1.68
C GLN A 40 17.06 -0.21 0.93
N PRO A 41 15.88 -0.84 1.12
CA PRO A 41 14.66 -0.32 0.55
C PRO A 41 14.50 1.14 0.99
N PRO A 42 14.09 2.05 0.10
CA PRO A 42 13.97 3.46 0.45
C PRO A 42 13.09 3.57 1.69
N ALA A 43 13.63 4.24 2.71
CA ALA A 43 12.86 4.63 3.87
C ALA A 43 11.65 5.41 3.36
N ILE A 44 10.46 4.84 3.54
CA ILE A 44 9.21 5.60 3.54
C ILE A 44 9.45 6.77 4.48
N THR A 45 9.64 7.95 3.90
CA THR A 45 9.67 9.20 4.63
C THR A 45 8.36 9.26 5.38
N ALA A 46 8.46 9.14 6.71
CA ALA A 46 7.36 9.42 7.60
C ALA A 46 6.85 10.81 7.23
N SER A 47 5.71 10.85 6.57
CA SER A 47 5.00 12.11 6.37
C SER A 47 4.75 12.63 7.77
N THR A 48 5.35 13.76 8.11
CA THR A 48 5.08 14.47 9.36
C THR A 48 3.58 14.73 9.40
N PHE A 49 2.86 13.93 10.18
CA PHE A 49 1.43 14.11 10.39
C PHE A 49 1.22 15.42 11.18
N PRO A 50 0.50 16.40 10.64
CA PRO A 50 0.06 17.52 11.45
C PRO A 50 -1.03 17.01 12.40
N GLY A 51 -0.73 17.01 13.69
CA GLY A 51 -1.73 16.75 14.73
C GLY A 51 -1.19 16.12 15.99
N SER A 52 -0.56 16.92 16.85
CA SER A 52 -0.45 16.62 18.29
C SER A 52 -1.80 16.82 19.03
N GLY A 53 -2.89 17.01 18.28
CA GLY A 53 -4.25 17.15 18.79
C GLY A 53 -4.91 15.79 19.02
N LYS A 54 -5.86 15.75 19.94
CA LYS A 54 -6.69 14.57 20.16
C LYS A 54 -7.55 14.33 18.91
N SER A 55 -7.43 13.14 18.33
CA SER A 55 -8.24 12.75 17.18
C SER A 55 -9.74 12.85 17.49
N LYS A 56 -10.50 13.38 16.53
CA LYS A 56 -11.96 13.43 16.59
C LYS A 56 -12.60 12.08 16.27
N PHE A 57 -11.84 11.19 15.63
CA PHE A 57 -12.33 9.91 15.14
C PHE A 57 -11.66 8.76 15.87
N THR A 58 -12.44 7.74 16.16
CA THR A 58 -12.01 6.58 16.91
C THR A 58 -12.56 5.30 16.28
N LEU A 59 -11.97 4.18 16.65
CA LEU A 59 -12.46 2.87 16.26
C LEU A 59 -13.87 2.59 16.83
N ALA A 60 -14.24 3.26 17.93
CA ALA A 60 -15.58 3.15 18.52
C ALA A 60 -16.66 3.79 17.63
N ASP A 61 -16.30 4.76 16.79
CA ASP A 61 -17.19 5.32 15.76
C ASP A 61 -17.45 4.33 14.61
N GLY A 62 -16.79 3.17 14.64
CA GLY A 62 -16.86 2.10 13.65
C GLY A 62 -15.56 1.98 12.85
N PRO A 63 -15.15 0.76 12.46
CA PRO A 63 -13.92 0.52 11.69
C PRO A 63 -13.91 1.21 10.31
N ASP A 64 -15.10 1.54 9.80
CA ASP A 64 -15.33 2.18 8.51
C ASP A 64 -15.34 3.72 8.57
N VAL A 65 -15.02 4.33 9.70
CA VAL A 65 -15.12 5.81 9.86
C VAL A 65 -14.33 6.60 8.79
N CYS A 66 -13.15 6.13 8.37
CA CYS A 66 -12.38 6.74 7.29
C CYS A 66 -13.04 6.52 5.91
N PHE A 67 -13.67 5.36 5.67
CA PHE A 67 -14.41 5.08 4.44
C PHE A 67 -15.62 6.01 4.29
N ARG A 68 -16.37 6.23 5.37
CA ARG A 68 -17.50 7.17 5.37
C ARG A 68 -17.04 8.61 5.15
N ALA A 69 -15.92 9.01 5.73
CA ALA A 69 -15.34 10.33 5.48
C ALA A 69 -14.90 10.49 4.02
N ALA A 70 -14.24 9.48 3.45
CA ALA A 70 -13.82 9.45 2.05
C ALA A 70 -15.02 9.52 1.09
N ALA A 71 -16.07 8.73 1.35
CA ALA A 71 -17.32 8.74 0.60
C ALA A 71 -17.98 10.13 0.59
N LYS A 72 -18.03 10.80 1.75
CA LYS A 72 -18.55 12.17 1.85
C LYS A 72 -17.72 13.19 1.06
N GLN A 73 -16.40 13.02 1.02
CA GLN A 73 -15.48 13.94 0.35
C GLN A 73 -15.44 13.74 -1.17
N LEU A 74 -15.38 12.50 -1.63
CA LEU A 74 -15.11 12.12 -3.03
C LEU A 74 -16.39 11.72 -3.78
N GLY A 75 -17.45 11.35 -3.05
CA GLY A 75 -18.65 10.72 -3.58
C GLY A 75 -18.55 9.19 -3.62
N ASP A 76 -19.69 8.51 -3.45
CA ASP A 76 -19.75 7.04 -3.37
C ASP A 76 -19.32 6.32 -4.67
N THR A 77 -19.38 7.00 -5.81
CA THR A 77 -18.97 6.45 -7.11
C THR A 77 -17.50 6.69 -7.42
N ALA A 78 -16.77 7.40 -6.55
CA ALA A 78 -15.35 7.63 -6.73
C ALA A 78 -14.60 6.29 -6.78
N LYS A 79 -13.74 6.15 -7.78
CA LYS A 79 -12.90 4.98 -7.98
C LYS A 79 -11.64 5.11 -7.14
N VAL A 80 -11.50 4.25 -6.14
CA VAL A 80 -10.37 4.21 -5.21
C VAL A 80 -9.47 3.02 -5.52
N SER A 81 -8.16 3.21 -5.38
CA SER A 81 -7.20 2.10 -5.43
C SER A 81 -6.95 1.55 -4.04
N GLU A 82 -6.70 2.45 -3.09
CA GLU A 82 -6.37 2.12 -1.72
C GLU A 82 -7.00 3.12 -0.75
N LEU A 83 -7.33 2.65 0.44
CA LEU A 83 -7.75 3.49 1.55
C LEU A 83 -7.13 2.91 2.81
N THR A 84 -6.43 3.72 3.58
CA THR A 84 -5.73 3.26 4.79
C THR A 84 -6.17 4.11 5.97
N SER A 85 -6.64 3.46 7.03
CA SER A 85 -6.82 4.06 8.34
C SER A 85 -6.01 3.32 9.38
N PHE A 86 -5.34 4.08 10.25
CA PHE A 86 -4.59 3.55 11.38
C PHE A 86 -5.13 4.11 12.69
N PHE A 87 -5.04 3.29 13.73
CA PHE A 87 -5.53 3.58 15.07
C PHE A 87 -4.41 3.35 16.09
N SER A 88 -4.37 4.21 17.10
CA SER A 88 -3.45 4.10 18.21
C SER A 88 -3.75 2.88 19.07
N LEU A 89 -2.68 2.29 19.60
CA LEU A 89 -2.75 1.17 20.53
C LEU A 89 -2.62 1.66 21.97
N ALA A 90 -2.92 0.77 22.92
CA ALA A 90 -2.63 1.03 24.31
C ALA A 90 -1.11 1.08 24.57
N LYS A 91 -0.68 1.93 25.51
CA LYS A 91 0.74 2.17 25.81
C LYS A 91 1.51 0.92 26.25
N ASP A 92 0.80 -0.02 26.86
CA ASP A 92 1.35 -1.31 27.26
C ASP A 92 1.51 -2.29 26.09
N ILE A 93 0.86 -2.03 24.96
CA ILE A 93 1.12 -2.72 23.69
C ILE A 93 2.23 -1.98 22.94
N ASP A 94 2.08 -0.67 22.75
CA ASP A 94 3.04 0.19 22.06
C ASP A 94 3.41 1.43 22.89
N PRO A 95 4.60 1.47 23.50
CA PRO A 95 5.00 2.57 24.37
C PRO A 95 5.36 3.85 23.61
N THR A 96 5.52 3.77 22.28
CA THR A 96 5.90 4.93 21.45
C THR A 96 4.72 5.86 21.15
N VAL A 97 3.49 5.40 21.42
CA VAL A 97 2.26 6.12 21.09
C VAL A 97 1.74 6.87 22.31
N SER A 98 1.56 8.19 22.19
CA SER A 98 1.11 9.06 23.28
C SER A 98 -0.40 9.35 23.28
N THR A 99 -1.13 8.85 22.30
CA THR A 99 -2.57 9.13 22.11
C THR A 99 -3.47 8.15 22.85
N THR A 100 -4.75 8.52 23.02
CA THR A 100 -5.77 7.63 23.59
C THR A 100 -5.89 6.37 22.74
N PRO A 101 -5.98 5.15 23.31
CA PRO A 101 -6.10 3.93 22.53
C PRO A 101 -7.36 3.95 21.65
N GLY A 102 -7.25 3.45 20.43
CA GLY A 102 -8.32 3.43 19.43
C GLY A 102 -8.59 4.78 18.76
N SER A 103 -7.81 5.83 19.04
CA SER A 103 -7.86 7.08 18.28
C SER A 103 -7.27 6.91 16.89
N MET A 104 -7.96 7.42 15.87
CA MET A 104 -7.42 7.40 14.51
C MET A 104 -6.19 8.30 14.42
N THR A 105 -5.09 7.76 13.92
CA THR A 105 -3.82 8.48 13.73
C THR A 105 -3.60 8.88 12.27
N SER A 106 -4.24 8.19 11.33
CA SER A 106 -4.13 8.46 9.90
C SER A 106 -5.39 8.00 9.17
N CYS A 107 -5.76 8.73 8.11
CA CYS A 107 -6.76 8.35 7.13
C CYS A 107 -6.32 8.92 5.78
N ILE A 108 -5.91 8.02 4.88
CA ILE A 108 -5.35 8.34 3.58
C ILE A 108 -6.15 7.59 2.51
N VAL A 109 -6.49 8.28 1.43
CA VAL A 109 -7.26 7.72 0.33
C VAL A 109 -6.52 7.97 -0.98
N GLN A 110 -6.27 6.92 -1.75
CA GLN A 110 -5.78 7.01 -3.13
C GLN A 110 -6.92 6.71 -4.10
N TYR A 111 -7.12 7.60 -5.05
CA TYR A 111 -8.27 7.56 -5.97
C TYR A 111 -7.90 8.04 -7.37
N GLN A 112 -8.71 7.64 -8.34
CA GLN A 112 -8.54 8.04 -9.73
C GLN A 112 -8.74 9.55 -9.88
N ASN A 113 -7.77 10.22 -10.49
CA ASN A 113 -7.88 11.64 -10.78
C ASN A 113 -9.07 11.89 -11.73
N PRO A 114 -10.07 12.70 -11.32
CA PRO A 114 -11.25 12.94 -12.15
C PRO A 114 -10.95 13.74 -13.44
N GLN A 115 -9.81 14.43 -13.49
CA GLN A 115 -9.37 15.21 -14.66
C GLN A 115 -8.46 14.41 -15.61
N ASP A 116 -7.79 13.36 -15.13
CA ASP A 116 -6.98 12.46 -15.96
C ASP A 116 -7.13 11.01 -15.45
N PRO A 117 -7.98 10.19 -16.09
CA PRO A 117 -8.29 8.84 -15.62
C PRO A 117 -7.09 7.89 -15.64
N ARG A 118 -5.95 8.29 -16.21
CA ARG A 118 -4.71 7.50 -16.22
C ARG A 118 -3.85 7.74 -14.97
N LYS A 119 -4.25 8.67 -14.10
CA LYS A 119 -3.46 9.10 -12.94
C LYS A 119 -4.20 8.85 -11.63
N LEU A 120 -3.42 8.63 -10.58
CA LEU A 120 -3.90 8.59 -9.20
C LEU A 120 -3.60 9.90 -8.48
N GLN A 121 -4.48 10.23 -7.55
CA GLN A 121 -4.30 11.26 -6.55
C GLN A 121 -4.46 10.67 -5.16
N GLN A 122 -3.86 11.32 -4.18
CA GLN A 122 -4.00 10.99 -2.77
C GLN A 122 -4.52 12.20 -2.01
N VAL A 123 -5.41 11.96 -1.05
CA VAL A 123 -5.77 12.92 -0.02
C VAL A 123 -5.54 12.31 1.36
N SER A 124 -5.13 13.14 2.31
CA SER A 124 -5.04 12.78 3.73
C SER A 124 -6.04 13.62 4.51
N MET A 125 -6.70 12.99 5.48
CA MET A 125 -7.55 13.67 6.44
C MET A 125 -6.71 14.18 7.60
N ASP A 126 -6.92 15.42 8.00
CA ASP A 126 -6.55 15.88 9.34
C ASP A 126 -7.51 15.23 10.34
N VAL A 127 -6.99 14.32 11.17
CA VAL A 127 -7.79 13.52 12.11
C VAL A 127 -8.34 14.34 13.29
N THR A 128 -7.82 15.56 13.52
CA THR A 128 -8.32 16.47 14.55
C THR A 128 -9.53 17.25 14.04
N THR A 129 -9.47 17.74 12.80
CA THR A 129 -10.54 18.59 12.22
C THR A 129 -11.57 17.78 11.43
N GLY A 130 -11.16 16.67 10.82
CA GLY A 130 -11.94 15.87 9.88
C GLY A 130 -11.96 16.40 8.45
N SER A 131 -11.16 17.41 8.16
CA SER A 131 -11.04 17.99 6.82
C SER A 131 -9.96 17.27 6.01
N PHE A 132 -10.23 17.04 4.73
CA PHE A 132 -9.21 16.56 3.80
C PHE A 132 -8.36 17.73 3.29
N GLY A 133 -7.06 17.52 3.25
CA GLY A 133 -6.12 18.44 2.63
C GLY A 133 -6.23 18.47 1.09
N PRO A 134 -5.43 19.31 0.43
CA PRO A 134 -5.37 19.33 -1.02
C PRO A 134 -4.86 17.98 -1.58
N PRO A 135 -5.36 17.54 -2.75
CA PRO A 135 -4.93 16.30 -3.36
C PRO A 135 -3.50 16.41 -3.90
N THR A 136 -2.72 15.35 -3.75
CA THR A 136 -1.36 15.22 -4.28
C THR A 136 -1.29 14.12 -5.35
N PRO A 137 -0.49 14.28 -6.41
CA PRO A 137 -0.28 13.21 -7.38
C PRO A 137 0.37 11.97 -6.74
N VAL A 138 -0.04 10.78 -7.19
CA VAL A 138 0.61 9.52 -6.84
C VAL A 138 1.33 8.98 -8.06
N GLU A 139 2.61 8.66 -7.90
CA GLU A 139 3.39 7.97 -8.92
C GLU A 139 3.06 6.47 -8.92
N ILE A 140 2.82 5.92 -10.11
CA ILE A 140 2.53 4.50 -10.29
C ILE A 140 3.79 3.82 -10.78
N THR A 141 4.35 2.94 -9.96
CA THR A 141 5.51 2.13 -10.32
C THR A 141 5.06 0.71 -10.62
N VAL A 142 5.27 0.25 -11.85
CA VAL A 142 4.98 -1.14 -12.26
C VAL A 142 6.25 -1.98 -12.09
N MET A 143 6.23 -2.94 -11.16
CA MET A 143 7.36 -3.81 -10.87
C MET A 143 7.14 -5.23 -11.43
N GLY A 144 8.20 -5.85 -11.95
CA GLY A 144 8.22 -7.29 -12.26
C GLY A 144 7.33 -7.75 -13.43
N GLY A 145 6.82 -6.81 -14.25
CA GLY A 145 5.92 -7.11 -15.36
C GLY A 145 6.10 -6.19 -16.55
N ASP A 146 5.32 -6.44 -17.60
CA ASP A 146 5.27 -5.63 -18.80
C ASP A 146 4.39 -4.39 -18.55
N ALA A 147 5.03 -3.22 -18.44
CA ALA A 147 4.33 -1.96 -18.19
C ALA A 147 3.30 -1.62 -19.28
N THR A 148 3.42 -2.17 -20.49
CA THR A 148 2.43 -1.94 -21.57
C THR A 148 1.11 -2.67 -21.33
N LYS A 149 1.10 -3.67 -20.44
CA LYS A 149 -0.10 -4.42 -20.04
C LYS A 149 -0.73 -3.89 -18.76
N PHE A 150 -0.09 -2.91 -18.11
CA PHE A 150 -0.64 -2.31 -16.91
C PHE A 150 -1.90 -1.52 -17.23
N ARG A 151 -2.94 -1.73 -16.42
CA ARG A 151 -4.26 -1.11 -16.57
C ARG A 151 -4.71 -0.63 -15.21
N LEU A 152 -4.68 0.70 -15.00
CA LEU A 152 -5.05 1.30 -13.71
C LEU A 152 -6.47 0.90 -13.30
N GLU A 153 -7.39 0.78 -14.26
CA GLU A 153 -8.77 0.38 -14.03
C GLU A 153 -8.92 -0.99 -13.35
N ASP A 154 -7.98 -1.91 -13.54
CA ASP A 154 -8.01 -3.23 -12.90
C ASP A 154 -7.62 -3.15 -11.41
N HIS A 155 -7.07 -2.00 -10.97
CA HIS A 155 -6.70 -1.72 -9.58
C HIS A 155 -7.66 -0.73 -8.90
N LEU A 156 -8.77 -0.38 -9.55
CA LEU A 156 -9.75 0.57 -9.04
C LEU A 156 -11.08 -0.12 -8.67
N ILE A 157 -11.69 0.32 -7.58
CA ILE A 157 -13.03 -0.10 -7.15
C ILE A 157 -13.86 1.13 -6.77
N ALA A 158 -15.15 1.13 -7.07
CA ALA A 158 -16.02 2.22 -6.60
C ALA A 158 -16.23 2.11 -5.08
N LEU A 159 -16.19 3.24 -4.36
CA LEU A 159 -16.42 3.24 -2.90
C LEU A 159 -17.74 2.57 -2.51
N SER A 160 -18.80 2.74 -3.31
CA SER A 160 -20.11 2.11 -3.13
C SER A 160 -20.09 0.58 -3.16
N GLN A 161 -19.03 -0.03 -3.70
CA GLN A 161 -18.85 -1.49 -3.74
C GLN A 161 -18.07 -2.03 -2.53
N VAL A 162 -17.69 -1.15 -1.59
CA VAL A 162 -16.92 -1.49 -0.39
C VAL A 162 -17.79 -1.29 0.85
N ASN A 163 -18.12 -2.38 1.53
CA ASN A 163 -18.87 -2.38 2.77
C ASN A 163 -17.96 -2.62 3.97
N ALA A 164 -17.20 -1.60 4.37
CA ALA A 164 -16.34 -1.69 5.55
C ALA A 164 -17.12 -1.74 6.88
N ALA A 165 -18.39 -1.33 6.92
CA ALA A 165 -19.20 -1.36 8.14
C ALA A 165 -19.40 -2.79 8.69
N GLY A 166 -19.38 -3.80 7.80
CA GLY A 166 -19.44 -5.21 8.18
C GLY A 166 -18.26 -5.69 9.05
N LEU A 167 -17.12 -4.99 9.00
CA LEU A 167 -15.89 -5.40 9.66
C LEU A 167 -16.01 -5.48 11.18
N LYS A 168 -16.92 -4.70 11.79
CA LYS A 168 -17.12 -4.74 13.24
C LYS A 168 -17.48 -6.15 13.72
N ALA A 169 -18.36 -6.83 13.01
CA ALA A 169 -18.77 -8.19 13.37
C ALA A 169 -17.60 -9.19 13.21
N VAL A 170 -16.76 -9.00 12.18
CA VAL A 170 -15.55 -9.80 11.98
C VAL A 170 -14.58 -9.60 13.15
N MET A 171 -14.31 -8.34 13.53
CA MET A 171 -13.46 -8.00 14.66
C MET A 171 -13.97 -8.63 15.97
N ASP A 172 -15.27 -8.51 16.24
CA ASP A 172 -15.89 -9.09 17.44
C ASP A 172 -15.78 -10.62 17.45
N GLY A 173 -15.97 -11.27 16.30
CA GLY A 173 -15.87 -12.73 16.15
C GLY A 173 -14.47 -13.30 16.33
N GLN A 174 -13.41 -12.50 16.18
CA GLN A 174 -12.03 -12.97 16.36
C GLN A 174 -11.54 -12.89 17.82
N LYS A 175 -12.21 -12.12 18.70
CA LYS A 175 -11.75 -11.83 20.06
C LYS A 175 -11.36 -13.08 20.85
N ALA A 176 -12.26 -14.06 20.93
CA ALA A 176 -12.03 -15.28 21.71
C ALA A 176 -10.78 -16.06 21.24
N SER A 177 -10.50 -16.06 19.93
CA SER A 177 -9.27 -16.70 19.41
C SER A 177 -8.02 -15.86 19.68
N MET A 178 -8.14 -14.53 19.78
CA MET A 178 -7.02 -13.65 20.10
C MET A 178 -6.68 -13.71 21.60
N ASP A 179 -7.69 -13.80 22.46
CA ASP A 179 -7.54 -13.92 23.92
C ASP A 179 -6.73 -15.17 24.33
N GLN A 180 -6.67 -16.19 23.47
CA GLN A 180 -5.86 -17.40 23.68
C GLN A 180 -4.37 -17.22 23.38
N VAL A 181 -4.02 -16.20 22.59
CA VAL A 181 -2.66 -15.99 22.05
C VAL A 181 -1.99 -14.78 22.68
N TYR A 182 -2.76 -13.70 22.80
CA TYR A 182 -2.28 -12.40 23.26
C TYR A 182 -2.71 -12.16 24.69
N GLY A 183 -1.78 -11.69 25.53
CA GLY A 183 -2.14 -11.16 26.85
C GLY A 183 -2.81 -9.78 26.74
N LYS A 184 -2.45 -9.02 25.69
CA LYS A 184 -2.98 -7.70 25.38
C LYS A 184 -2.92 -7.48 23.87
N TYR A 185 -3.96 -6.91 23.27
CA TYR A 185 -3.97 -6.60 21.84
C TYR A 185 -4.93 -5.46 21.53
N GLY A 186 -4.76 -4.88 20.35
CA GLY A 186 -5.66 -3.89 19.79
C GLY A 186 -5.64 -3.93 18.27
N TRP A 187 -6.76 -3.54 17.66
CA TRP A 187 -6.83 -3.34 16.22
C TRP A 187 -6.10 -2.04 15.87
N SER A 188 -5.08 -2.15 15.03
CA SER A 188 -4.19 -1.04 14.66
C SER A 188 -4.52 -0.44 13.31
N GLY A 189 -5.28 -1.12 12.44
CA GLY A 189 -5.57 -0.61 11.11
C GLY A 189 -6.75 -1.25 10.40
N VAL A 190 -7.35 -0.47 9.50
CA VAL A 190 -8.34 -0.93 8.53
C VAL A 190 -7.94 -0.39 7.16
N ARG A 191 -7.76 -1.27 6.19
CA ARG A 191 -7.25 -0.91 4.87
C ARG A 191 -8.10 -1.50 3.76
N LEU A 192 -8.25 -0.79 2.66
CA LEU A 192 -8.62 -1.33 1.36
C LEU A 192 -7.32 -1.50 0.59
N GLU A 193 -7.00 -2.75 0.24
CA GLU A 193 -5.83 -3.10 -0.55
C GLU A 193 -6.26 -3.35 -1.99
N SER A 194 -5.48 -2.80 -2.93
CA SER A 194 -5.64 -3.04 -4.35
C SER A 194 -5.22 -4.47 -4.73
N PRO A 195 -5.71 -5.01 -5.86
CA PRO A 195 -5.20 -6.26 -6.40
C PRO A 195 -3.68 -6.22 -6.58
N ASP A 196 -3.01 -7.29 -6.20
CA ASP A 196 -1.56 -7.45 -6.26
C ASP A 196 -1.17 -8.85 -6.77
N GLY A 197 0.12 -9.19 -6.67
CA GLY A 197 0.62 -10.51 -7.11
C GLY A 197 0.09 -11.69 -6.28
N PHE A 198 -0.58 -11.45 -5.15
CA PHE A 198 -1.08 -12.47 -4.21
C PHE A 198 -2.62 -12.52 -4.14
N ASP A 199 -3.33 -11.46 -4.51
CA ASP A 199 -4.79 -11.45 -4.66
C ASP A 199 -5.21 -10.65 -5.88
N SER A 200 -6.02 -11.27 -6.75
CA SER A 200 -6.52 -10.64 -7.98
C SER A 200 -7.75 -9.75 -7.74
N LYS A 201 -8.12 -9.50 -6.48
CA LYS A 201 -9.29 -8.71 -6.09
C LYS A 201 -8.92 -7.73 -4.98
N HIS A 202 -9.65 -6.62 -4.92
CA HIS A 202 -9.60 -5.76 -3.73
C HIS A 202 -10.00 -6.56 -2.49
N THR A 203 -9.30 -6.27 -1.39
CA THR A 203 -9.66 -6.81 -0.08
C THR A 203 -9.65 -5.73 0.97
N LEU A 204 -10.51 -5.91 1.98
CA LEU A 204 -10.40 -5.19 3.23
C LEU A 204 -9.39 -5.93 4.11
N ARG A 205 -8.48 -5.21 4.74
CA ARG A 205 -7.51 -5.75 5.68
C ARG A 205 -7.74 -5.16 7.06
N LEU A 206 -7.79 -6.04 8.06
CA LEU A 206 -7.78 -5.68 9.46
C LEU A 206 -6.40 -5.99 10.03
N ASP A 207 -5.73 -4.97 10.57
CA ASP A 207 -4.44 -5.11 11.24
C ASP A 207 -4.64 -5.15 12.75
N LEU A 208 -3.88 -6.01 13.41
CA LEU A 208 -3.84 -6.18 14.86
C LEU A 208 -2.39 -6.16 15.33
N ASP A 209 -2.17 -5.54 16.47
CA ASP A 209 -0.93 -5.59 17.21
C ASP A 209 -1.20 -5.96 18.66
N GLY A 210 -0.34 -6.79 19.23
CA GLY A 210 -0.46 -7.22 20.62
C GLY A 210 0.85 -7.71 21.22
N ARG A 211 0.77 -8.07 22.50
CA ARG A 211 1.82 -8.71 23.29
C ARG A 211 1.44 -10.17 23.50
N LEU A 212 2.31 -11.10 23.11
CA LEU A 212 2.05 -12.53 23.28
C LEU A 212 1.93 -12.90 24.76
N ALA A 213 0.94 -13.72 25.11
CA ALA A 213 0.75 -14.16 26.50
C ALA A 213 1.93 -15.00 27.02
N SER A 214 2.65 -15.67 26.13
CA SER A 214 3.75 -16.59 26.48
C SER A 214 5.04 -15.89 26.88
N ASN A 215 5.34 -14.70 26.34
CA ASN A 215 6.64 -14.07 26.50
C ASN A 215 6.63 -12.53 26.40
N ASP A 216 5.46 -11.89 26.33
CA ASP A 216 5.28 -10.44 26.25
C ASP A 216 5.99 -9.75 25.05
N ILE A 217 6.36 -10.52 24.02
CA ILE A 217 6.93 -9.99 22.79
C ILE A 217 5.82 -9.35 21.96
N LYS A 218 6.07 -8.13 21.45
CA LYS A 218 5.17 -7.46 20.52
C LYS A 218 5.10 -8.26 19.22
N LYS A 219 3.90 -8.62 18.80
CA LYS A 219 3.62 -9.33 17.56
C LYS A 219 2.35 -8.79 16.93
N GLY A 220 2.45 -8.48 15.64
CA GLY A 220 1.30 -8.10 14.83
C GLY A 220 0.81 -9.25 13.95
N GLY A 221 -0.38 -9.06 13.41
CA GLY A 221 -1.03 -9.96 12.48
C GLY A 221 -2.09 -9.22 11.67
N TYR A 222 -2.66 -9.89 10.68
CA TYR A 222 -3.73 -9.32 9.87
C TYR A 222 -4.72 -10.35 9.38
N ALA A 223 -5.94 -9.91 9.09
CA ALA A 223 -6.92 -10.68 8.33
C ALA A 223 -7.26 -9.94 7.03
N SER A 224 -7.25 -10.66 5.92
CA SER A 224 -7.74 -10.18 4.63
C SER A 224 -9.17 -10.68 4.43
N ILE A 225 -10.07 -9.78 4.09
CA ILE A 225 -11.52 -9.91 4.10
C ILE A 225 -12.04 -9.40 2.75
N SER A 226 -13.08 -10.00 2.20
CA SER A 226 -13.70 -9.47 0.98
C SER A 226 -14.29 -8.07 1.19
N THR A 227 -14.50 -7.34 0.09
CA THR A 227 -15.08 -5.99 0.12
C THR A 227 -16.51 -5.93 0.64
N ASP A 228 -17.19 -7.07 0.85
CA ASP A 228 -18.47 -7.15 1.56
C ASP A 228 -18.36 -6.89 3.08
N GLY A 229 -17.13 -6.86 3.61
CA GLY A 229 -16.79 -6.65 5.01
C GLY A 229 -17.07 -7.85 5.92
N LYS A 230 -17.35 -9.03 5.36
CA LYS A 230 -17.85 -10.19 6.12
C LYS A 230 -17.00 -11.43 5.96
N THR A 231 -16.55 -11.73 4.75
CA THR A 231 -15.91 -13.02 4.47
C THR A 231 -14.40 -12.93 4.64
N ILE A 232 -13.85 -13.60 5.65
CA ILE A 232 -12.40 -13.73 5.83
C ILE A 232 -11.83 -14.62 4.71
N ARG A 233 -10.92 -14.09 3.90
CA ARG A 233 -10.22 -14.82 2.83
C ARG A 233 -8.91 -15.42 3.33
N ARG A 234 -8.17 -14.68 4.15
CA ARG A 234 -6.93 -15.13 4.78
C ARG A 234 -6.87 -14.61 6.22
N ASN A 235 -6.43 -15.46 7.14
CA ASN A 235 -6.34 -15.12 8.56
C ASN A 235 -4.92 -15.39 9.07
N PHE A 236 -4.17 -14.31 9.27
CA PHE A 236 -2.82 -14.30 9.85
C PHE A 236 -2.81 -13.45 11.12
N LEU A 237 -3.92 -13.41 11.85
CA LEU A 237 -4.02 -12.71 13.13
C LEU A 237 -3.25 -13.42 14.25
N LYS A 238 -2.87 -14.68 14.03
CA LYS A 238 -2.08 -15.49 14.96
C LYS A 238 -0.69 -15.77 14.37
N PRO A 239 0.36 -15.74 15.20
CA PRO A 239 1.73 -16.05 14.79
C PRO A 239 1.95 -17.51 14.41
#